data_AF-A0A423UHT8-F1
#
_entry.id   AF-A0A423UHT8-F1
#
_cell.length_a   1.000
_cell.length_b   1.000
_cell.length_c   1.000
_cell.angle_alpha   90.00
_cell.angle_beta   90.00
_cell.angle_gamma   90.00
#
_symmetry.space_group_name_H-M   'P 1'
#
loop_
_entity.id
_entity.type
_entity.pdbx_description
1 polymer ?
#
loop_
_entity_poly.entity_id
_entity_poly.type
_entity_poly.pdbx_seq_one_letter_code
_entity_poly.pdbx_strand_id
1 'polypeptide(L)'
;MAERKQKRYFRLTRSERASIEREFGKRRPSARDVARDLGRSPASISDEVKRNRTVARGPGKGERAGDAPEDACARLQAWPWTCNGCQHRRYGCGKALRCEYSAARAQTLADGLLSGARRGVNAKEYDFERAMATIRSDVARGLSPAQIACGRADRFKVHPTTIYRWIAAGYAGMSDAELRRKVGYKPRREPSAAKPTSHGPERSYKAFSALPEEGRARAAEMDTVIGLSKDSQCILTLYSKPCKGPGLPASAREDVERRCRGARHAGKSDREAPLPAPVRARPHGQRVRVLGHGGPRALGLPRDGPD
;
A
#
# COMPACT_ATOMS: atom_id res chain seq x y z
N MET A 1 -16.50 1.77 -44.92
CA MET A 1 -15.75 1.42 -43.70
C MET A 1 -14.29 1.27 -44.11
N ALA A 2 -13.41 2.21 -43.75
CA ALA A 2 -12.01 2.15 -44.17
C ALA A 2 -11.32 0.91 -43.58
N GLU A 3 -10.73 0.10 -44.44
CA GLU A 3 -10.01 -1.12 -44.06
C GLU A 3 -8.77 -0.73 -43.25
N ARG A 4 -8.80 -0.97 -41.94
CA ARG A 4 -7.66 -0.68 -41.06
C ARG A 4 -6.53 -1.67 -41.39
N LYS A 5 -5.50 -1.18 -42.10
CA LYS A 5 -4.29 -1.96 -42.42
C LYS A 5 -3.71 -2.61 -41.17
N GLN A 6 -3.41 -3.91 -41.25
CA GLN A 6 -2.89 -4.67 -40.11
C GLN A 6 -1.59 -4.04 -39.58
N LYS A 7 -1.54 -3.75 -38.28
CA LYS A 7 -0.32 -3.24 -37.64
C LYS A 7 0.70 -4.37 -37.52
N ARG A 8 1.84 -4.27 -38.23
CA ARG A 8 2.97 -5.20 -38.08
C ARG A 8 3.53 -5.13 -36.65
N TYR A 9 3.58 -6.27 -35.97
CA TYR A 9 4.34 -6.56 -34.74
C TYR A 9 4.34 -5.48 -33.64
N PHE A 10 3.23 -4.78 -33.44
CA PHE A 10 3.08 -3.94 -32.26
C PHE A 10 2.48 -4.75 -31.11
N ARG A 11 3.04 -4.67 -29.91
CA ARG A 11 2.46 -5.31 -28.72
C ARG A 11 1.03 -4.81 -28.50
N LEU A 12 0.19 -5.64 -27.90
CA LEU A 12 -1.14 -5.18 -27.50
C LEU A 12 -0.99 -4.10 -26.43
N THR A 13 -1.69 -2.99 -26.61
CA THR A 13 -1.75 -1.91 -25.61
C THR A 13 -2.75 -2.24 -24.51
N ARG A 14 -2.69 -1.49 -23.41
CA ARG A 14 -3.69 -1.58 -22.34
C ARG A 14 -5.12 -1.34 -22.84
N SER A 15 -5.31 -0.41 -23.78
CA SER A 15 -6.63 -0.11 -24.37
C SER A 15 -7.13 -1.20 -25.31
N GLU A 16 -6.22 -1.82 -26.08
CA GLU A 16 -6.54 -2.98 -26.91
C GLU A 16 -6.95 -4.17 -26.02
N ARG A 17 -6.23 -4.43 -24.92
CA ARG A 17 -6.61 -5.47 -23.93
C ARG A 17 -7.98 -5.22 -23.29
N ALA A 18 -8.29 -3.97 -22.94
CA ALA A 18 -9.60 -3.60 -22.41
C ALA A 18 -10.72 -3.83 -23.44
N SER A 19 -10.45 -3.62 -24.72
CA SER A 19 -11.41 -3.91 -25.79
C SER A 19 -11.66 -5.40 -25.95
N ILE A 20 -10.62 -6.23 -25.85
CA ILE A 20 -10.74 -7.69 -25.82
C ILE A 20 -11.59 -8.14 -24.61
N GLU A 21 -11.36 -7.57 -23.42
CA GLU A 21 -12.15 -7.92 -22.23
C GLU A 21 -13.63 -7.57 -22.39
N ARG A 22 -13.94 -6.41 -22.98
CA ARG A 22 -15.32 -6.00 -23.28
C ARG A 22 -16.02 -6.95 -24.26
N GLU A 23 -15.30 -7.50 -25.23
CA GLU A 23 -15.87 -8.47 -26.18
C GLU A 23 -16.47 -9.68 -25.46
N PHE A 24 -15.83 -10.14 -24.38
CA PHE A 24 -16.32 -11.29 -23.64
C PHE A 24 -17.63 -11.06 -22.90
N GLY A 25 -18.10 -9.81 -22.82
CA GLY A 25 -19.46 -9.49 -22.36
C GLY A 25 -20.55 -9.80 -23.39
N LYS A 26 -20.22 -9.96 -24.68
CA LYS A 26 -21.19 -10.29 -25.73
C LYS A 26 -21.66 -11.75 -25.61
N ARG A 27 -22.90 -12.01 -26.07
CA ARG A 27 -23.50 -13.36 -26.09
C ARG A 27 -22.66 -14.36 -26.91
N ARG A 28 -22.06 -13.89 -28.02
CA ARG A 28 -21.17 -14.66 -28.89
C ARG A 28 -19.87 -13.87 -29.14
N PRO A 29 -18.84 -14.06 -28.32
CA PRO A 29 -17.57 -13.35 -28.49
C PRO A 29 -16.83 -13.87 -29.72
N SER A 30 -16.33 -12.97 -30.56
CA SER A 30 -15.68 -13.33 -31.82
C SER A 30 -14.26 -12.75 -31.89
N ALA A 31 -13.25 -13.62 -31.95
CA ALA A 31 -11.86 -13.19 -32.12
C ALA A 31 -11.67 -12.38 -33.41
N ARG A 32 -12.40 -12.73 -34.47
CA ARG A 32 -12.31 -12.08 -35.78
C ARG A 32 -12.87 -10.67 -35.76
N ASP A 33 -13.95 -10.44 -35.03
CA ASP A 33 -14.58 -9.12 -34.99
C ASP A 33 -13.73 -8.15 -34.17
N VAL A 34 -13.25 -8.57 -33.00
CA VAL A 34 -12.29 -7.75 -32.22
C VAL A 34 -11.00 -7.51 -33.00
N ALA A 35 -10.51 -8.51 -33.74
CA ALA A 35 -9.33 -8.36 -34.58
C ALA A 35 -9.53 -7.29 -35.65
N ARG A 36 -10.67 -7.29 -36.33
CA ARG A 36 -11.03 -6.28 -37.32
C ARG A 36 -11.10 -4.89 -36.70
N ASP A 37 -11.76 -4.76 -35.55
CA ASP A 37 -11.92 -3.48 -34.84
C ASP A 37 -10.57 -2.90 -34.41
N LEU A 38 -9.67 -3.75 -33.91
CA LEU A 38 -8.35 -3.35 -33.42
C LEU A 38 -7.28 -3.24 -34.52
N GLY A 39 -7.56 -3.73 -35.74
CA GLY A 39 -6.56 -3.82 -36.83
C GLY A 39 -5.46 -4.84 -36.52
N ARG A 40 -5.80 -5.95 -35.87
CA ARG A 40 -4.91 -7.05 -35.44
C ARG A 40 -5.27 -8.36 -36.13
N SER A 41 -4.41 -9.37 -36.01
CA SER A 41 -4.74 -10.71 -36.50
C SER A 41 -5.63 -11.44 -35.46
N PRO A 42 -6.60 -12.27 -35.89
CA PRO A 42 -7.40 -13.09 -34.98
C PRO A 42 -6.57 -14.05 -34.13
N ALA A 43 -5.48 -14.60 -34.71
CA ALA A 43 -4.56 -15.47 -34.01
C ALA A 43 -3.86 -14.74 -32.85
N SER A 44 -3.40 -13.50 -33.06
CA SER A 44 -2.76 -12.71 -31.99
C SER A 44 -3.69 -12.46 -30.81
N ILE A 45 -4.98 -12.26 -31.06
CA ILE A 45 -5.98 -12.09 -29.99
C ILE A 45 -6.24 -13.42 -29.29
N SER A 46 -6.39 -14.51 -30.05
CA SER A 46 -6.56 -15.85 -29.48
C SER A 46 -5.40 -16.25 -28.58
N ASP A 47 -4.17 -16.04 -29.03
CA ASP A 47 -2.95 -16.34 -28.30
C ASP A 47 -2.81 -15.49 -27.04
N GLU A 48 -3.09 -14.19 -27.12
CA GLU A 48 -3.06 -13.30 -25.95
C GLU A 48 -3.99 -13.82 -24.85
N VAL A 49 -5.21 -14.19 -25.21
CA VAL A 49 -6.24 -14.63 -24.27
C VAL A 49 -5.90 -16.00 -23.70
N LYS A 50 -5.40 -16.92 -24.55
CA LYS A 50 -4.98 -18.25 -24.10
C LYS A 50 -3.78 -18.18 -23.15
N ARG A 51 -2.80 -17.30 -23.41
CA ARG A 51 -1.59 -17.16 -22.57
C ARG A 51 -1.83 -16.39 -21.27
N ASN A 52 -2.74 -15.42 -21.26
CA ASN A 52 -2.95 -14.50 -20.13
C ASN A 52 -4.28 -14.71 -19.38
N ARG A 53 -5.00 -15.82 -19.63
CA ARG A 53 -6.12 -16.22 -18.77
C ARG A 53 -5.61 -16.67 -17.40
N THR A 54 -6.41 -16.41 -16.38
CA THR A 54 -6.09 -16.72 -14.98
C THR A 54 -7.18 -17.55 -14.34
N VAL A 55 -6.83 -18.32 -13.32
CA VAL A 55 -7.80 -19.11 -12.55
C VAL A 55 -8.68 -18.17 -11.73
N ALA A 56 -10.00 -18.25 -11.90
CA ALA A 56 -10.97 -17.36 -11.28
C ALA A 56 -11.36 -17.78 -9.85
N ARG A 57 -11.31 -19.08 -9.54
CA ARG A 57 -11.67 -19.66 -8.24
C ARG A 57 -10.83 -20.91 -7.93
N GLY A 58 -10.67 -21.20 -6.64
CA GLY A 58 -9.91 -22.35 -6.16
C GLY A 58 -8.52 -21.96 -5.62
N PRO A 59 -7.69 -22.95 -5.26
CA PRO A 59 -6.40 -22.74 -4.60
C PRO A 59 -5.38 -21.97 -5.46
N GLY A 60 -5.50 -22.00 -6.79
CA GLY A 60 -4.64 -21.25 -7.72
C GLY A 60 -5.22 -19.90 -8.18
N LYS A 61 -6.16 -19.31 -7.45
CA LYS A 61 -6.86 -18.08 -7.89
C LYS A 61 -5.88 -16.95 -8.22
N GLY A 62 -5.98 -16.43 -9.45
CA GLY A 62 -5.16 -15.33 -9.96
C GLY A 62 -3.87 -15.77 -10.66
N GLU A 63 -3.48 -17.04 -10.55
CA GLU A 63 -2.37 -17.60 -11.31
C GLU A 63 -2.76 -17.82 -12.78
N ARG A 64 -1.75 -17.89 -13.67
CA ARG A 64 -1.99 -18.21 -15.07
C ARG A 64 -2.60 -19.61 -15.17
N ALA A 65 -3.73 -19.71 -15.85
CA ALA A 65 -4.34 -21.00 -16.09
C ALA A 65 -3.55 -21.73 -17.18
N GLY A 66 -3.12 -22.97 -16.88
CA GLY A 66 -2.51 -23.87 -17.86
C GLY A 66 -3.50 -24.34 -18.92
N ASP A 67 -3.17 -25.44 -19.59
CA ASP A 67 -4.09 -26.09 -20.52
C ASP A 67 -5.32 -26.65 -19.79
N ALA A 68 -6.46 -26.62 -20.47
CA ALA A 68 -7.71 -27.08 -19.89
C ALA A 68 -7.75 -28.61 -19.95
N PRO A 69 -8.02 -29.33 -18.85
CA PRO A 69 -8.14 -30.78 -18.86
C PRO A 69 -9.34 -31.20 -19.70
N GLU A 70 -9.34 -32.41 -20.25
CA GLU A 70 -10.35 -32.87 -21.21
C GLU A 70 -11.79 -32.81 -20.67
N ASP A 71 -11.97 -33.00 -19.36
CA ASP A 71 -13.24 -32.92 -18.64
C ASP A 71 -13.74 -31.48 -18.39
N ALA A 72 -12.93 -30.48 -18.75
CA ALA A 72 -13.26 -29.08 -18.60
C ALA A 72 -14.48 -28.65 -19.44
N CYS A 73 -14.99 -27.46 -19.15
CA CYS A 73 -16.07 -26.86 -19.93
C CYS A 73 -15.65 -26.69 -21.41
N ALA A 74 -16.57 -26.95 -22.35
CA ALA A 74 -16.34 -26.73 -23.79
C ALA A 74 -15.85 -25.30 -24.13
N ARG A 75 -16.28 -24.28 -23.35
CA ARG A 75 -15.80 -22.90 -23.49
C ARG A 75 -14.33 -22.68 -23.10
N LEU A 76 -13.76 -23.60 -22.33
CA LEU A 76 -12.34 -23.60 -21.96
C LEU A 76 -11.50 -24.44 -22.92
N GLN A 77 -12.14 -25.33 -23.70
CA GLN A 77 -11.54 -26.17 -24.74
C GLN A 77 -11.49 -25.49 -26.13
N ALA A 78 -12.32 -24.48 -26.35
CA ALA A 78 -12.31 -23.67 -27.56
C ALA A 78 -12.31 -22.18 -27.23
N TRP A 79 -12.15 -21.33 -28.23
CA TRP A 79 -12.32 -19.88 -28.10
C TRP A 79 -13.66 -19.57 -27.40
N PRO A 80 -13.70 -18.74 -26.34
CA PRO A 80 -12.69 -17.76 -25.91
C PRO A 80 -11.76 -18.21 -24.77
N TRP A 81 -11.65 -19.51 -24.48
CA TRP A 81 -10.75 -20.05 -23.45
C TRP A 81 -11.07 -19.58 -22.01
N THR A 82 -12.21 -18.91 -21.80
CA THR A 82 -12.53 -18.13 -20.59
C THR A 82 -14.02 -18.20 -20.23
N CYS A 83 -14.32 -17.97 -18.94
CA CYS A 83 -15.67 -18.01 -18.37
C CYS A 83 -16.36 -16.63 -18.28
N ASN A 84 -15.69 -15.53 -18.66
CA ASN A 84 -16.18 -14.15 -18.45
C ASN A 84 -17.66 -13.93 -18.85
N GLY A 85 -18.05 -14.38 -20.04
CA GLY A 85 -19.40 -14.28 -20.59
C GLY A 85 -20.25 -15.55 -20.48
N CYS A 86 -19.84 -16.55 -19.69
CA CYS A 86 -20.61 -17.78 -19.55
C CYS A 86 -21.90 -17.53 -18.74
N GLN A 87 -23.06 -17.93 -19.27
CA GLN A 87 -24.34 -17.79 -18.57
C GLN A 87 -24.33 -18.56 -17.25
N HIS A 88 -23.83 -19.81 -17.25
CA HIS A 88 -23.71 -20.63 -16.05
C HIS A 88 -22.75 -20.06 -14.99
N ARG A 89 -21.92 -19.04 -15.30
CA ARG A 89 -21.09 -18.38 -14.29
C ARG A 89 -21.93 -17.68 -13.22
N ARG A 90 -23.09 -17.13 -13.60
CA ARG A 90 -24.03 -16.47 -12.66
C ARG A 90 -24.96 -17.47 -11.97
N TYR A 91 -25.37 -18.52 -12.68
CA TYR A 91 -26.35 -19.51 -12.20
C TYR A 91 -25.73 -20.70 -11.45
N GLY A 92 -24.42 -20.69 -11.17
CA GLY A 92 -23.75 -21.76 -10.40
C GLY A 92 -23.17 -22.88 -11.26
N CYS A 93 -22.09 -22.60 -11.99
CA CYS A 93 -21.38 -23.61 -12.77
C CYS A 93 -20.76 -24.71 -11.90
N GLY A 94 -21.12 -25.98 -12.09
CA GLY A 94 -20.56 -27.11 -11.32
C GLY A 94 -19.11 -27.49 -11.65
N LYS A 95 -18.47 -26.84 -12.64
CA LYS A 95 -17.09 -27.17 -13.04
C LYS A 95 -16.07 -26.61 -12.04
N ALA A 96 -15.09 -27.45 -11.70
CA ALA A 96 -14.00 -27.14 -10.78
C ALA A 96 -13.07 -26.06 -11.35
N LEU A 97 -12.60 -26.23 -12.59
CA LEU A 97 -11.78 -25.23 -13.26
C LEU A 97 -12.65 -24.09 -13.80
N ARG A 98 -12.34 -22.87 -13.34
CA ARG A 98 -12.92 -21.64 -13.87
C ARG A 98 -11.81 -20.68 -14.24
N CYS A 99 -11.82 -20.18 -15.47
CA CYS A 99 -10.81 -19.24 -15.94
C CYS A 99 -11.44 -17.89 -16.25
N GLU A 100 -10.74 -16.81 -15.94
CA GLU A 100 -11.10 -15.45 -16.31
C GLU A 100 -9.96 -14.75 -17.04
N TYR A 101 -10.30 -13.92 -18.01
CA TYR A 101 -9.37 -12.98 -18.60
C TYR A 101 -9.67 -11.59 -18.06
N SER A 102 -8.67 -10.93 -17.50
CA SER A 102 -8.79 -9.53 -17.08
C SER A 102 -7.72 -8.71 -17.81
N ALA A 103 -8.12 -7.60 -18.44
CA ALA A 103 -7.19 -6.75 -19.16
C ALA A 103 -6.12 -6.18 -18.23
N ALA A 104 -6.51 -5.84 -16.99
CA ALA A 104 -5.59 -5.35 -15.98
C ALA A 104 -4.53 -6.40 -15.63
N ARG A 105 -4.94 -7.65 -15.37
CA ARG A 105 -3.99 -8.75 -15.10
C ARG A 105 -3.10 -9.06 -16.29
N ALA A 106 -3.66 -9.15 -17.48
CA ALA A 106 -2.90 -9.39 -18.71
C ALA A 106 -1.84 -8.31 -18.94
N GLN A 107 -2.17 -7.04 -18.66
CA GLN A 107 -1.21 -5.93 -18.72
C GLN A 107 -0.09 -6.11 -17.69
N THR A 108 -0.42 -6.38 -16.42
CA THR A 108 0.58 -6.61 -15.36
C THR A 108 1.51 -7.78 -15.71
N LEU A 109 0.97 -8.87 -16.25
CA LEU A 109 1.76 -10.02 -16.70
C LEU A 109 2.69 -9.67 -17.86
N ALA A 110 2.21 -8.89 -18.83
CA ALA A 110 3.02 -8.41 -19.94
C ALA A 110 4.16 -7.50 -19.44
N ASP A 111 3.86 -6.52 -18.59
CA ASP A 111 4.85 -5.60 -18.03
C ASP A 111 5.87 -6.34 -17.13
N GLY A 112 5.41 -7.36 -16.40
CA GLY A 112 6.24 -8.27 -15.63
C GLY A 112 7.23 -9.04 -16.51
N LEU A 113 6.77 -9.60 -17.63
CA LEU A 113 7.65 -10.29 -18.59
C LEU A 113 8.70 -9.33 -19.19
N LEU A 114 8.30 -8.10 -19.50
CA LEU A 114 9.21 -7.10 -20.06
C LEU A 114 10.28 -6.63 -19.08
N SER A 115 9.87 -6.36 -17.85
CA SER A 115 10.80 -5.98 -16.79
C SER A 115 11.69 -7.15 -16.40
N GLY A 116 11.18 -8.38 -16.38
CA GLY A 116 11.93 -9.60 -16.12
C GLY A 116 13.00 -9.88 -17.18
N ALA A 117 12.63 -9.83 -18.47
CA ALA A 117 13.56 -10.07 -19.57
C ALA A 117 14.68 -9.02 -19.67
N ARG A 118 14.47 -7.83 -19.10
CA ARG A 118 15.44 -6.73 -19.06
C ARG A 118 16.07 -6.55 -17.67
N ARG A 119 15.81 -7.48 -16.76
CA ARG A 119 16.40 -7.46 -15.42
C ARG A 119 17.88 -7.82 -15.53
N GLY A 120 18.69 -7.18 -14.69
CA GLY A 120 20.12 -7.45 -14.59
C GLY A 120 20.98 -6.51 -15.42
N VAL A 121 22.22 -6.92 -15.63
CA VAL A 121 23.24 -6.15 -16.33
C VAL A 121 23.41 -6.71 -17.73
N ASN A 122 23.41 -5.84 -18.73
CA ASN A 122 23.69 -6.22 -20.12
C ASN A 122 25.21 -6.39 -20.34
N ALA A 123 25.79 -7.40 -19.70
CA ALA A 123 27.20 -7.76 -19.83
C ALA A 123 27.38 -9.26 -19.55
N LYS A 124 28.45 -9.85 -20.07
CA LYS A 124 28.87 -11.19 -19.66
C LYS A 124 29.30 -11.16 -18.19
N GLU A 125 29.04 -12.25 -17.47
CA GLU A 125 29.34 -12.38 -16.04
C GLU A 125 30.80 -12.05 -15.73
N TYR A 126 31.74 -12.70 -16.41
CA TYR A 126 33.18 -12.45 -16.24
C TYR A 126 33.60 -10.98 -16.47
N ASP A 127 33.09 -10.35 -17.54
CA ASP A 127 33.42 -8.95 -17.83
C ASP A 127 32.84 -8.01 -16.78
N PHE A 128 31.65 -8.31 -16.28
CA PHE A 128 30.99 -7.55 -15.24
C PHE A 128 31.70 -7.67 -13.89
N GLU A 129 32.10 -8.88 -13.50
CA GLU A 129 32.85 -9.11 -12.26
C GLU A 129 34.19 -8.39 -12.28
N ARG A 130 34.93 -8.46 -13.40
CA ARG A 130 36.18 -7.71 -13.60
C ARG A 130 35.96 -6.19 -13.49
N ALA A 131 34.85 -5.71 -14.05
CA ALA A 131 34.46 -4.30 -13.94
C ALA A 131 34.19 -3.90 -12.49
N MET A 132 33.37 -4.67 -11.79
CA MET A 132 32.98 -4.38 -10.42
C MET A 132 34.13 -4.52 -9.43
N ALA A 133 35.06 -5.46 -9.64
CA ALA A 133 36.28 -5.56 -8.83
C ALA A 133 37.15 -4.29 -8.98
N THR A 134 37.25 -3.76 -10.20
CA THR A 134 37.96 -2.51 -10.47
C THR A 134 37.25 -1.31 -9.82
N ILE A 135 35.93 -1.22 -9.98
CA ILE A 135 35.10 -0.15 -9.38
C ILE A 135 35.23 -0.18 -7.86
N ARG A 136 35.16 -1.36 -7.23
CA ARG A 136 35.33 -1.53 -5.78
C ARG A 136 36.68 -1.00 -5.32
N SER A 137 37.74 -1.36 -6.03
CA SER A 137 39.10 -0.87 -5.74
C SER A 137 39.19 0.66 -5.85
N ASP A 138 38.54 1.28 -6.82
CA ASP A 138 38.56 2.73 -6.99
C ASP A 138 37.72 3.50 -5.97
N VAL A 139 36.55 2.96 -5.62
CA VAL A 139 35.71 3.52 -4.56
C VAL A 139 36.46 3.44 -3.23
N ALA A 140 37.19 2.36 -2.95
CA ALA A 140 38.05 2.24 -1.78
C ALA A 140 39.19 3.28 -1.78
N ARG A 141 39.70 3.70 -2.94
CA ARG A 141 40.63 4.83 -3.09
C ARG A 141 39.96 6.20 -2.90
N GLY A 142 38.64 6.25 -2.75
CA GLY A 142 37.87 7.48 -2.58
C GLY A 142 37.47 8.18 -3.89
N LEU A 143 37.60 7.52 -5.04
CA LEU A 143 37.14 8.05 -6.33
C LEU A 143 35.60 8.03 -6.41
N SER A 144 35.03 9.09 -6.95
CA SER A 144 33.59 9.15 -7.22
C SER A 144 33.22 8.32 -8.46
N PRO A 145 31.99 7.78 -8.55
CA PRO A 145 31.53 7.06 -9.74
C PRO A 145 31.67 7.84 -11.05
N ALA A 146 31.59 9.18 -11.01
CA ALA A 146 31.83 10.03 -12.17
C ALA A 146 33.30 10.02 -12.62
N GLN A 147 34.23 10.09 -11.67
CA GLN A 147 35.67 10.00 -11.95
C GLN A 147 36.05 8.60 -12.46
N ILE A 148 35.46 7.55 -11.90
CA ILE A 148 35.69 6.17 -12.34
C ILE A 148 35.24 5.98 -13.79
N ALA A 149 34.03 6.45 -14.13
CA ALA A 149 33.52 6.37 -15.49
C ALA A 149 34.39 7.13 -16.50
N CYS A 150 34.88 8.32 -16.12
CA CYS A 150 35.75 9.12 -16.98
C CYS A 150 37.14 8.50 -17.13
N GLY A 151 37.82 8.19 -16.01
CA GLY A 151 39.19 7.67 -16.00
C GLY A 151 39.34 6.23 -16.49
N ARG A 152 38.23 5.51 -16.67
CA ARG A 152 38.23 4.14 -17.22
C ARG A 152 37.29 3.96 -18.41
N ALA A 153 37.01 5.03 -19.14
CA ALA A 153 36.15 4.98 -20.33
C ALA A 153 36.62 3.93 -21.35
N ASP A 154 37.93 3.71 -21.44
CA ASP A 154 38.56 2.74 -22.35
C ASP A 154 38.25 1.28 -21.96
N ARG A 155 38.12 1.01 -20.65
CA ARG A 155 37.85 -0.33 -20.11
C ARG A 155 36.37 -0.62 -20.00
N PHE A 156 35.60 0.36 -19.52
CA PHE A 156 34.17 0.22 -19.26
C PHE A 156 33.45 1.44 -19.86
N LYS A 157 32.77 1.25 -21.00
CA LYS A 157 31.94 2.28 -21.65
C LYS A 157 30.61 2.44 -20.90
N VAL A 158 30.68 2.80 -19.63
CA VAL A 158 29.52 2.91 -18.73
C VAL A 158 29.33 4.34 -18.27
N HIS A 159 28.07 4.78 -18.28
CA HIS A 159 27.71 6.09 -17.76
C HIS A 159 27.79 6.08 -16.21
N PRO A 160 28.15 7.20 -15.55
CA PRO A 160 28.20 7.28 -14.09
C PRO A 160 26.92 6.80 -13.38
N THR A 161 25.75 7.10 -13.96
CA THR A 161 24.46 6.65 -13.42
C THR A 161 24.30 5.14 -13.39
N THR A 162 24.91 4.42 -14.34
CA THR A 162 24.93 2.95 -14.35
C THR A 162 25.72 2.40 -13.18
N ILE A 163 26.89 2.99 -12.89
CA ILE A 163 27.72 2.61 -11.73
C ILE A 163 26.95 2.87 -10.43
N TYR A 164 26.31 4.03 -10.28
CA TYR A 164 25.44 4.30 -9.12
C TYR A 164 24.33 3.27 -8.97
N ARG A 165 23.70 2.85 -10.08
CA ARG A 165 22.65 1.83 -10.07
C ARG A 165 23.19 0.46 -9.66
N TRP A 166 24.40 0.12 -10.09
CA TRP A 166 25.01 -1.16 -9.73
C TRP A 166 25.35 -1.24 -8.24
N ILE A 167 25.96 -0.17 -7.71
CA ILE A 167 26.29 -0.07 -6.27
C ILE A 167 25.01 -0.08 -5.42
N ALA A 168 23.99 0.70 -5.81
CA ALA A 168 22.72 0.72 -5.09
C ALA A 168 21.98 -0.63 -5.12
N ALA A 169 22.19 -1.43 -6.17
CA ALA A 169 21.63 -2.78 -6.28
C ALA A 169 22.42 -3.83 -5.48
N GLY A 170 23.52 -3.46 -4.82
CA GLY A 170 24.31 -4.38 -4.02
C GLY A 170 25.29 -5.25 -4.81
N TYR A 171 25.52 -4.95 -6.10
CA TYR A 171 26.45 -5.76 -6.89
C TYR A 171 27.86 -5.66 -6.32
N ALA A 172 28.58 -6.79 -6.36
CA ALA A 172 29.88 -6.94 -5.72
C ALA A 172 29.87 -6.52 -4.24
N GLY A 173 28.78 -6.75 -3.50
CA GLY A 173 28.71 -6.47 -2.06
C GLY A 173 28.86 -5.00 -1.70
N MET A 174 28.81 -4.10 -2.68
CA MET A 174 28.95 -2.67 -2.46
C MET A 174 27.62 -2.09 -1.99
N SER A 175 27.67 -0.98 -1.25
CA SER A 175 26.47 -0.26 -0.84
C SER A 175 26.60 1.25 -1.04
N ASP A 176 25.47 1.95 -0.97
CA ASP A 176 25.45 3.41 -1.06
C ASP A 176 26.28 4.10 0.04
N ALA A 177 26.52 3.42 1.17
CA ALA A 177 27.34 3.91 2.27
C ALA A 177 28.84 4.05 1.91
N GLU A 178 29.32 3.29 0.92
CA GLU A 178 30.71 3.38 0.45
C GLU A 178 30.96 4.63 -0.41
N LEU A 179 29.88 5.29 -0.87
CA LEU A 179 29.98 6.46 -1.72
C LEU A 179 30.10 7.75 -0.90
N ARG A 180 31.29 8.36 -0.99
CA ARG A 180 31.71 9.57 -0.25
C ARG A 180 30.71 10.73 -0.18
N ARG A 181 29.86 10.92 -1.21
CA ARG A 181 28.91 12.06 -1.30
C ARG A 181 27.43 11.64 -1.34
N LYS A 182 27.12 10.35 -1.33
CA LYS A 182 25.73 9.89 -1.50
C LYS A 182 24.98 9.83 -0.17
N VAL A 183 25.65 9.34 0.87
CA VAL A 183 25.09 9.25 2.22
C VAL A 183 25.74 10.34 3.08
N GLY A 184 24.91 11.09 3.80
CA GLY A 184 25.35 12.10 4.77
C GLY A 184 24.88 11.76 6.16
N TYR A 185 25.68 12.07 7.17
CA TYR A 185 25.26 11.99 8.57
C TYR A 185 24.35 13.16 8.89
N LYS A 186 23.11 12.87 9.28
CA LYS A 186 22.18 13.87 9.81
C LYS A 186 21.91 13.55 11.28
N PRO A 187 22.26 14.47 12.21
CA PRO A 187 21.91 14.29 13.62
C PRO A 187 20.41 14.05 13.77
N ARG A 188 20.04 13.10 14.63
CA ARG A 188 18.63 12.90 14.98
C ARG A 188 18.15 14.17 15.68
N ARG A 189 16.98 14.67 15.30
CA ARG A 189 16.33 15.73 16.05
C ARG A 189 16.00 15.17 17.43
N GLU A 190 16.56 15.77 18.47
CA GLU A 190 16.15 15.45 19.83
C GLU A 190 14.67 15.81 20.01
N PRO A 191 13.92 15.01 20.77
CA PRO A 191 12.55 15.38 21.13
C PRO A 191 12.61 16.74 21.85
N SER A 192 11.85 17.72 21.36
CA SER A 192 11.69 18.98 22.06
C SER A 192 11.19 18.70 23.47
N ALA A 193 11.70 19.43 24.47
CA ALA A 193 11.18 19.36 25.84
C ALA A 193 9.65 19.37 25.84
N ALA A 194 9.05 18.52 26.66
CA ALA A 194 7.60 18.44 26.77
C ALA A 194 7.07 19.84 27.10
N LYS A 195 6.13 20.34 26.29
CA LYS A 195 5.50 21.63 26.57
C LYS A 195 4.82 21.54 27.94
N PRO A 196 4.96 22.55 28.81
CA PRO A 196 4.22 22.57 30.06
C PRO A 196 2.73 22.44 29.75
N THR A 197 2.06 21.50 30.44
CA THR A 197 0.62 21.35 30.34
C THR A 197 -0.04 22.67 30.70
N SER A 198 -1.08 23.08 29.96
CA SER A 198 -1.83 24.34 30.19
C SER A 198 -2.36 24.50 31.62
N HIS A 199 -2.45 23.39 32.34
CA HIS A 199 -2.96 23.28 33.69
C HIS A 199 -1.95 23.58 34.80
N GLY A 200 -0.71 23.99 34.44
CA GLY A 200 0.33 24.37 35.39
C GLY A 200 1.02 23.17 36.07
N PRO A 201 2.07 23.42 36.87
CA PRO A 201 2.88 22.38 37.50
C PRO A 201 2.13 21.61 38.61
N GLU A 202 1.14 22.23 39.25
CA GLU A 202 0.32 21.63 40.31
C GLU A 202 -0.56 20.47 39.82
N ARG A 203 -0.88 20.43 38.52
CA ARG A 203 -1.65 19.36 37.87
C ARG A 203 -0.76 18.40 37.07
N SER A 204 0.53 18.34 37.39
CA SER A 204 1.47 17.41 36.78
C SER A 204 1.44 16.03 37.44
N TYR A 205 1.88 14.99 36.72
CA TYR A 205 2.05 13.65 37.31
C TYR A 205 3.04 13.66 38.49
N LYS A 206 4.04 14.55 38.46
CA LYS A 206 4.99 14.74 39.56
C LYS A 206 4.28 15.28 40.81
N ALA A 207 3.40 16.27 40.66
CA ALA A 207 2.60 16.80 41.75
C ALA A 207 1.61 15.76 42.30
N PHE A 208 0.97 14.97 41.43
CA PHE A 208 0.13 13.84 41.84
C PHE A 208 0.92 12.81 42.65
N SER A 209 2.13 12.47 42.20
CA SER A 209 2.99 11.49 42.87
C SER A 209 3.47 11.96 44.24
N ALA A 210 3.51 13.27 44.48
CA ALA A 210 3.86 13.86 45.78
C ALA A 210 2.70 13.89 46.79
N LEU A 211 1.47 13.55 46.38
CA LEU A 211 0.33 13.47 47.30
C LEU A 211 0.47 12.30 48.29
N PRO A 212 -0.09 12.43 49.51
CA PRO A 212 -0.21 11.33 50.46
C PRO A 212 -0.87 10.11 49.82
N GLU A 213 -0.48 8.90 50.26
CA GLU A 213 -0.97 7.65 49.68
C GLU A 213 -2.50 7.54 49.68
N GLU A 214 -3.17 8.01 50.73
CA GLU A 214 -4.63 8.05 50.82
C GLU A 214 -5.27 8.90 49.72
N GLY A 215 -4.67 10.05 49.39
CA GLY A 215 -5.13 10.92 48.31
C GLY A 215 -4.92 10.29 46.93
N ARG A 216 -3.80 9.58 46.73
CA ARG A 216 -3.53 8.84 45.49
C ARG A 216 -4.44 7.62 45.34
N ALA A 217 -4.79 6.95 46.43
CA ALA A 217 -5.66 5.77 46.43
C ALA A 217 -7.13 6.11 46.13
N ARG A 218 -7.57 7.34 46.42
CA ARG A 218 -8.91 7.85 46.08
C ARG A 218 -9.00 8.40 44.66
N ALA A 219 -7.89 8.46 43.92
CA ALA A 219 -7.88 8.98 42.56
C ALA A 219 -8.58 8.02 41.60
N ALA A 220 -9.39 8.58 40.70
CA ALA A 220 -9.92 7.87 39.54
C ALA A 220 -9.07 8.22 38.31
N GLU A 221 -8.62 7.20 37.59
CA GLU A 221 -7.97 7.35 36.30
C GLU A 221 -9.05 7.52 35.24
N MET A 222 -8.85 8.49 34.35
CA MET A 222 -9.78 8.78 33.27
C MET A 222 -9.09 8.46 31.94
N ASP A 223 -9.69 7.58 31.17
CA ASP A 223 -9.23 7.21 29.83
C ASP A 223 -10.39 7.31 28.83
N THR A 224 -10.10 7.22 27.54
CA THR A 224 -11.09 7.29 26.48
C THR A 224 -10.91 6.13 25.51
N VAL A 225 -11.97 5.37 25.28
CA VAL A 225 -11.99 4.33 24.25
C VAL A 225 -12.39 5.00 22.94
N ILE A 226 -11.44 5.06 22.02
CA ILE A 226 -11.67 5.55 20.66
C ILE A 226 -12.22 4.40 19.82
N GLY A 227 -13.37 4.64 19.17
CA GLY A 227 -14.03 3.69 18.28
C GLY A 227 -13.34 3.55 16.92
N LEU A 228 -14.11 3.20 15.88
CA LEU A 228 -13.57 3.13 14.52
C LEU A 228 -13.05 4.51 14.09
N SER A 229 -12.06 4.55 13.20
CA SER A 229 -11.45 5.81 12.72
C SER A 229 -12.42 6.79 12.03
N LYS A 230 -13.64 6.37 11.74
CA LYS A 230 -14.72 7.19 11.18
C LYS A 230 -15.62 7.83 12.25
N ASP A 231 -15.56 7.33 13.49
CA ASP A 231 -16.38 7.85 14.58
C ASP A 231 -15.77 9.12 15.16
N SER A 232 -16.60 10.13 15.32
CA SER A 232 -16.23 11.42 15.92
C SER A 232 -16.45 11.48 17.43
N GLN A 233 -17.07 10.44 18.01
CA GLN A 233 -17.38 10.34 19.44
C GLN A 233 -16.46 9.31 20.09
N CYS A 234 -16.01 9.60 21.31
CA CYS A 234 -15.26 8.67 22.15
C CYS A 234 -16.05 8.39 23.43
N ILE A 235 -15.89 7.18 23.98
CA ILE A 235 -16.51 6.82 25.25
C ILE A 235 -15.51 7.15 26.36
N LEU A 236 -15.93 7.99 27.29
CA LEU A 236 -15.15 8.28 28.49
C LEU A 236 -15.25 7.10 29.46
N THR A 237 -14.09 6.59 29.86
CA THR A 237 -13.96 5.52 30.84
C THR A 237 -13.30 6.06 32.10
N LEU A 238 -13.89 5.75 33.25
CA LEU A 238 -13.37 6.12 34.56
C LEU A 238 -13.04 4.85 35.33
N TYR A 239 -11.78 4.72 35.72
CA TYR A 239 -11.26 3.62 36.52
C TYR A 239 -10.94 4.11 37.93
N SER A 240 -11.79 3.79 38.89
CA SER A 240 -11.53 4.06 40.30
C SER A 240 -10.60 2.98 40.86
N LYS A 241 -9.44 3.38 41.40
CA LYS A 241 -8.56 2.42 42.07
C LYS A 241 -9.27 1.83 43.30
N PRO A 242 -9.12 0.53 43.58
CA PRO A 242 -9.72 -0.08 44.77
C PRO A 242 -9.11 0.58 46.02
N CYS A 243 -9.89 1.40 46.70
CA CYS A 243 -9.48 2.07 47.92
C CYS A 243 -9.43 1.05 49.07
N LYS A 244 -8.25 0.88 49.70
CA LYS A 244 -8.14 0.18 50.99
C LYS A 244 -8.53 1.15 52.11
N GLY A 245 -9.83 1.39 52.28
CA GLY A 245 -10.34 2.08 53.47
C GLY A 245 -10.55 1.09 54.62
N PRO A 246 -10.22 1.43 55.88
CA PRO A 246 -10.64 0.61 57.01
C PRO A 246 -12.16 0.70 57.17
N GLY A 247 -12.84 -0.45 57.08
CA GLY A 247 -14.22 -0.65 57.55
C GLY A 247 -15.28 0.37 57.11
N LEU A 248 -15.74 0.31 55.87
CA LEU A 248 -17.11 0.74 55.57
C LEU A 248 -18.06 -0.40 56.01
N PRO A 249 -19.08 -0.13 56.86
CA PRO A 249 -20.04 -1.16 57.24
C PRO A 249 -20.75 -1.68 55.98
N ALA A 250 -21.02 -2.98 55.97
CA ALA A 250 -21.60 -3.69 54.81
C ALA A 250 -22.88 -3.03 54.26
N SER A 251 -23.61 -2.28 55.09
CA SER A 251 -24.80 -1.52 54.70
C SER A 251 -24.56 -0.42 53.66
N ALA A 252 -23.38 0.21 53.62
CA ALA A 252 -23.08 1.27 52.64
C ALA A 252 -22.72 0.72 51.25
N ARG A 253 -22.31 -0.57 51.16
CA ARG A 253 -22.03 -1.24 49.89
C ARG A 253 -23.32 -1.60 49.16
N GLU A 254 -24.38 -1.93 49.90
CA GLU A 254 -25.71 -2.19 49.34
C GLU A 254 -26.35 -0.91 48.78
N ASP A 255 -26.11 0.26 49.35
CA ASP A 255 -26.67 1.52 48.84
C ASP A 255 -26.10 1.93 47.47
N VAL A 256 -24.80 1.71 47.22
CA VAL A 256 -24.19 1.97 45.90
C VAL A 256 -24.71 0.97 44.86
N GLU A 257 -24.81 -0.32 45.20
CA GLU A 257 -25.39 -1.31 44.28
C GLU A 257 -26.88 -1.11 44.04
N ARG A 258 -27.66 -0.69 45.05
CA ARG A 258 -29.09 -0.39 44.94
C ARG A 258 -29.33 0.85 44.08
N ARG A 259 -28.47 1.86 44.17
CA ARG A 259 -28.49 3.04 43.28
C ARG A 259 -28.16 2.66 41.82
N CYS A 260 -27.27 1.69 41.60
CA CYS A 260 -26.97 1.15 40.27
C CYS A 260 -28.02 0.16 39.74
N ARG A 261 -28.81 -0.50 40.59
CA ARG A 261 -29.94 -1.36 40.19
C ARG A 261 -31.23 -0.56 39.93
N GLY A 262 -31.45 0.54 40.63
CA GLY A 262 -32.57 1.47 40.37
C GLY A 262 -32.53 2.09 38.96
N ALA A 263 -31.33 2.29 38.40
CA ALA A 263 -31.15 2.76 37.02
C ALA A 263 -31.47 1.69 35.94
N ARG A 264 -31.65 0.41 36.32
CA ARG A 264 -31.95 -0.69 35.39
C ARG A 264 -33.44 -1.01 35.24
N HIS A 265 -34.30 -0.46 36.09
CA HIS A 265 -35.76 -0.67 36.03
C HIS A 265 -36.58 0.56 35.61
N ALA A 266 -35.97 1.75 35.49
CA ALA A 266 -36.64 2.95 34.95
C ALA A 266 -36.60 3.02 33.41
N GLY A 267 -36.92 1.91 32.74
CA GLY A 267 -36.87 1.79 31.27
C GLY A 267 -38.07 1.09 30.64
N LYS A 268 -39.19 0.96 31.35
CA LYS A 268 -40.44 0.35 30.84
C LYS A 268 -41.68 0.93 31.55
N SER A 269 -41.92 2.22 31.40
CA SER A 269 -43.29 2.75 31.26
C SER A 269 -43.22 4.15 30.67
N ASP A 270 -44.18 4.43 29.81
CA ASP A 270 -44.61 5.76 29.36
C ASP A 270 -43.77 6.41 28.25
N ARG A 271 -44.27 6.14 27.03
CA ARG A 271 -44.14 6.99 25.85
C ARG A 271 -44.81 8.35 26.14
N GLU A 272 -44.31 9.38 25.46
CA GLU A 272 -44.79 10.79 25.41
C GLU A 272 -44.18 11.77 26.44
N ALA A 273 -42.96 12.26 26.13
CA ALA A 273 -42.60 13.69 26.11
C ALA A 273 -41.13 13.85 25.64
N PRO A 274 -40.78 14.89 24.84
CA PRO A 274 -39.39 15.10 24.42
C PRO A 274 -38.54 15.68 25.57
N LEU A 275 -37.42 15.03 25.87
CA LEU A 275 -36.41 15.53 26.81
C LEU A 275 -35.64 16.73 26.21
N PRO A 276 -35.27 17.74 27.01
CA PRO A 276 -34.51 18.91 26.55
C PRO A 276 -33.08 18.54 26.12
N ALA A 277 -32.58 19.26 25.10
CA ALA A 277 -31.30 19.01 24.46
C ALA A 277 -30.10 19.10 25.43
N PRO A 278 -29.12 18.16 25.37
CA PRO A 278 -27.91 18.26 26.17
C PRO A 278 -27.02 19.43 25.70
N VAL A 279 -26.45 20.13 26.69
CA VAL A 279 -25.59 21.30 26.52
C VAL A 279 -24.37 20.96 25.64
N ARG A 280 -24.22 21.69 24.53
CA ARG A 280 -23.12 21.56 23.58
C ARG A 280 -21.80 22.05 24.18
N ALA A 281 -20.86 21.14 24.46
CA ALA A 281 -19.46 21.52 24.58
C ALA A 281 -18.81 21.47 23.19
N ARG A 282 -18.34 22.62 22.69
CA ARG A 282 -17.58 22.70 21.42
C ARG A 282 -16.21 22.01 21.63
N PRO A 283 -15.82 21.04 20.80
CA PRO A 283 -14.46 20.53 20.85
C PRO A 283 -13.50 21.62 20.35
N HIS A 284 -12.50 21.96 21.17
CA HIS A 284 -11.39 22.80 20.76
C HIS A 284 -10.70 22.14 19.56
N GLY A 285 -10.67 22.88 18.45
CA GLY A 285 -10.19 22.39 17.17
C GLY A 285 -8.74 21.91 17.22
N GLN A 286 -8.54 20.62 17.01
CA GLN A 286 -7.25 20.10 16.56
C GLN A 286 -7.14 20.38 15.06
N ARG A 287 -6.34 21.40 14.71
CA ARG A 287 -5.86 21.60 13.34
C ARG A 287 -4.98 20.40 12.96
N VAL A 288 -5.52 19.51 12.13
CA VAL A 288 -4.75 18.50 11.41
C VAL A 288 -3.85 19.25 10.42
N ARG A 289 -2.55 19.35 10.71
CA ARG A 289 -1.55 19.72 9.71
C ARG A 289 -1.44 18.56 8.72
N VAL A 290 -2.07 18.74 7.57
CA VAL A 290 -1.76 17.96 6.36
C VAL A 290 -0.31 18.27 5.99
N LEU A 291 0.59 17.32 6.21
CA LEU A 291 1.94 17.37 5.63
C LEU A 291 1.79 17.12 4.12
N GLY A 292 1.61 18.21 3.37
CA GLY A 292 1.71 18.19 1.93
C GLY A 292 3.12 17.80 1.51
N HIS A 293 3.22 16.82 0.61
CA HIS A 293 4.44 16.50 -0.12
C HIS A 293 4.85 17.71 -0.99
N GLY A 294 5.72 18.55 -0.45
CA GLY A 294 6.45 19.55 -1.23
C GLY A 294 7.55 18.85 -2.02
N GLY A 295 7.35 18.72 -3.33
CA GLY A 295 8.42 18.42 -4.28
C GLY A 295 9.49 19.53 -4.27
N PRO A 296 10.72 19.24 -4.73
CA PRO A 296 11.80 20.21 -4.73
C PRO A 296 11.49 21.39 -5.65
N ARG A 297 11.40 22.59 -5.05
CA ARG A 297 11.49 23.86 -5.78
C ARG A 297 12.89 23.96 -6.38
N ALA A 298 12.95 24.15 -7.69
CA ALA A 298 14.15 24.61 -8.38
C ALA A 298 14.53 26.00 -7.82
N LEU A 299 15.68 26.08 -7.17
CA LEU A 299 16.33 27.34 -6.86
C LEU A 299 17.08 27.76 -8.12
N GLY A 300 16.61 28.85 -8.74
CA GLY A 300 17.34 29.57 -9.77
C GLY A 300 18.66 30.09 -9.21
N LEU A 301 19.72 29.90 -9.98
CA LEU A 301 21.03 30.48 -9.73
C LEU A 301 20.95 31.99 -9.95
N PRO A 302 21.53 32.83 -9.07
CA PRO A 302 21.80 34.22 -9.39
C PRO A 302 22.89 34.29 -10.48
N ARG A 303 22.59 35.04 -11.54
CA ARG A 303 23.59 35.53 -12.49
C ARG A 303 24.16 36.80 -11.87
N ASP A 304 25.31 36.67 -11.22
CA ASP A 304 26.19 37.80 -10.92
C ASP A 304 27.62 37.34 -11.19
N GLY A 305 28.17 37.81 -12.31
CA GLY A 305 29.61 37.84 -12.55
C GLY A 305 30.02 39.31 -12.66
N PRO A 306 31.15 39.72 -12.07
CA PRO A 306 31.89 40.88 -12.53
C PRO A 306 32.97 40.44 -13.53
N ASP A 307 33.06 41.23 -14.60
CA ASP A 307 34.11 41.33 -15.64
C ASP A 307 34.39 40.12 -16.56
#